data_AF-A0A9D7NXL8-F1
#
_entry.id   AF-A0A9D7NXL8-F1
#
_cell.length_a   1.000
_cell.length_b   1.000
_cell.length_c   1.000
_cell.angle_alpha   90.00
_cell.angle_beta   90.00
_cell.angle_gamma   90.00
#
_symmetry.space_group_name_H-M   'P 1'
#
loop_
_entity.id
_entity.type
_entity.pdbx_description
1 polymer ?
#
loop_
_entity_poly.entity_id
_entity_poly.type
_entity_poly.pdbx_seq_one_letter_code
_entity_poly.pdbx_strand_id
1 'polypeptide(L)'
;MERSGVHRNATPDPGTVWELDLEALPDGPSPGTTLLVKPPTGAVGAVLLSVHDQGPFAVMRSTMDTLRANEIPADAILYVVFDGTRFQLLNGDQHVRRTCPSGWSSIGGQICIETAERAAASFEQAILTCADAGARLCSWGEFVAGCQQRSELGLANMTNNLEWTGNTANEDNFVRVAGGADCHQAGTTASIGPTRTYRCCYPQ
;
A
#
# COMPACT_ATOMS: atom_id res chain seq x y z
N MET A 1 7.69 -31.49 13.54
CA MET A 1 8.37 -32.33 12.55
C MET A 1 8.10 -31.70 11.19
N GLU A 2 9.05 -30.89 10.69
CA GLU A 2 8.89 -30.19 9.42
C GLU A 2 9.03 -31.22 8.29
N ARG A 3 7.94 -31.50 7.57
CA ARG A 3 7.97 -32.42 6.42
C ARG A 3 8.48 -31.66 5.19
N SER A 4 9.59 -32.11 4.63
CA SER A 4 10.17 -31.63 3.37
C SER A 4 9.53 -32.34 2.18
N GLY A 5 9.25 -31.60 1.09
CA GLY A 5 8.81 -32.12 -0.21
C GLY A 5 8.07 -31.08 -1.06
N VAL A 6 7.70 -31.43 -2.30
CA VAL A 6 7.01 -30.63 -3.34
C VAL A 6 5.55 -30.31 -2.94
N HIS A 7 5.37 -29.84 -1.71
CA HIS A 7 4.11 -29.82 -0.99
C HIS A 7 3.75 -28.41 -0.51
N ARG A 8 4.62 -27.43 -0.78
CA ARG A 8 4.41 -26.05 -0.35
C ARG A 8 3.66 -25.23 -1.39
N ASN A 9 3.75 -25.56 -2.68
CA ASN A 9 3.24 -24.72 -3.77
C ASN A 9 2.13 -25.43 -4.53
N ALA A 10 0.99 -24.77 -4.72
CA ALA A 10 -0.11 -25.28 -5.53
C ALA A 10 -0.66 -24.19 -6.47
N THR A 11 -1.07 -24.59 -7.69
CA THR A 11 -1.77 -23.72 -8.64
C THR A 11 -3.13 -24.36 -8.89
N PRO A 12 -4.23 -23.76 -8.41
CA PRO A 12 -5.58 -24.32 -8.56
C PRO A 12 -6.13 -24.10 -9.98
N ASP A 13 -7.21 -24.81 -10.28
CA ASP A 13 -8.04 -24.53 -11.46
C ASP A 13 -8.85 -23.22 -11.31
N PRO A 14 -9.19 -22.53 -12.41
CA PRO A 14 -9.92 -21.27 -12.36
C PRO A 14 -11.38 -21.46 -11.92
N GLY A 15 -11.80 -20.69 -10.91
CA GLY A 15 -13.16 -20.77 -10.35
C GLY A 15 -13.33 -19.92 -9.08
N THR A 16 -14.51 -20.03 -8.45
CA THR A 16 -14.79 -19.44 -7.12
C THR A 16 -14.22 -20.28 -5.97
N VAL A 17 -14.07 -21.59 -6.18
CA VAL A 17 -13.33 -22.51 -5.31
C VAL A 17 -12.05 -22.91 -6.03
N TRP A 18 -10.94 -22.82 -5.31
CA TRP A 18 -9.61 -23.17 -5.79
C TRP A 18 -9.28 -24.57 -5.30
N GLU A 19 -9.35 -25.53 -6.23
CA GLU A 19 -9.05 -26.93 -5.97
C GLU A 19 -7.54 -27.16 -5.89
N LEU A 20 -7.06 -27.67 -4.77
CA LEU A 20 -5.66 -28.00 -4.53
C LEU A 20 -5.56 -29.51 -4.30
N ASP A 21 -5.21 -30.26 -5.35
CA ASP A 21 -4.94 -31.69 -5.22
C ASP A 21 -3.51 -31.89 -4.70
N LEU A 22 -3.40 -32.15 -3.40
CA LEU A 22 -2.14 -32.30 -2.70
C LEU A 22 -2.03 -33.73 -2.14
N GLU A 23 -1.32 -34.61 -2.86
CA GLU A 23 -1.10 -36.01 -2.44
C GLU A 23 -0.52 -36.16 -1.01
N ALA A 24 0.18 -35.14 -0.51
CA ALA A 24 0.72 -35.13 0.86
C ALA A 24 -0.31 -34.85 1.95
N LEU A 25 -1.52 -34.44 1.58
CA LEU A 25 -2.66 -34.15 2.45
C LEU A 25 -3.90 -34.92 1.94
N PRO A 26 -3.86 -36.27 1.88
CA PRO A 26 -4.95 -37.07 1.32
C PRO A 26 -6.23 -37.01 2.18
N ASP A 27 -6.09 -36.67 3.46
CA ASP A 27 -7.23 -36.49 4.38
C ASP A 27 -7.59 -35.00 4.57
N GLY A 28 -7.01 -34.11 3.74
CA GLY A 28 -7.13 -32.67 3.86
C GLY A 28 -6.19 -32.04 4.91
N PRO A 29 -6.38 -30.74 5.21
CA PRO A 29 -5.51 -29.98 6.11
C PRO A 29 -5.87 -30.22 7.58
N SER A 30 -4.85 -30.29 8.43
CA SER A 30 -5.00 -30.29 9.90
C SER A 30 -4.65 -28.91 10.47
N PRO A 31 -5.13 -28.52 11.67
CA PRO A 31 -4.76 -27.24 12.27
C PRO A 31 -3.24 -27.05 12.30
N GLY A 32 -2.76 -25.92 11.77
CA GLY A 32 -1.35 -25.61 11.57
C GLY A 32 -0.78 -25.99 10.20
N THR A 33 -1.56 -26.62 9.31
CA THR A 33 -1.14 -26.85 7.91
C THR A 33 -0.87 -25.52 7.21
N THR A 34 0.35 -25.32 6.71
CA THR A 34 0.75 -24.13 5.96
C THR A 34 0.90 -24.41 4.48
N LEU A 35 0.36 -23.55 3.63
CA LEU A 35 0.45 -23.65 2.17
C LEU A 35 0.93 -22.32 1.56
N LEU A 36 1.68 -22.42 0.47
CA LEU A 36 1.94 -21.34 -0.47
C LEU A 36 1.07 -21.57 -1.71
N VAL A 37 0.17 -20.65 -2.01
CA VAL A 37 -0.81 -20.83 -3.10
C VAL A 37 -0.56 -19.77 -4.15
N LYS A 38 -0.38 -20.19 -5.40
CA LYS A 38 -0.36 -19.28 -6.55
C LYS A 38 -1.81 -19.07 -7.02
N PRO A 39 -2.34 -17.84 -7.06
CA PRO A 39 -3.67 -17.56 -7.56
C PRO A 39 -3.84 -18.03 -9.01
N PRO A 40 -4.98 -18.61 -9.38
CA PRO A 40 -5.28 -18.93 -10.76
C PRO A 40 -5.63 -17.66 -11.53
N THR A 41 -5.35 -17.66 -12.83
CA THR A 41 -5.78 -16.56 -13.71
C THR A 41 -7.30 -16.55 -13.84
N GLY A 42 -7.92 -15.36 -13.72
CA GLY A 42 -9.38 -15.22 -13.86
C GLY A 42 -10.20 -15.58 -12.63
N ALA A 43 -9.58 -15.71 -11.44
CA ALA A 43 -10.31 -15.87 -10.18
C ALA A 43 -11.26 -14.69 -9.93
N VAL A 44 -12.45 -14.96 -9.40
CA VAL A 44 -13.47 -13.96 -9.06
C VAL A 44 -14.12 -14.27 -7.72
N GLY A 45 -14.63 -13.24 -7.04
CA GLY A 45 -15.36 -13.41 -5.78
C GLY A 45 -14.48 -13.63 -4.55
N ALA A 46 -15.09 -14.18 -3.49
CA ALA A 46 -14.39 -14.56 -2.28
C ALA A 46 -13.51 -15.79 -2.54
N VAL A 47 -12.30 -15.81 -2.00
CA VAL A 47 -11.36 -16.92 -2.18
C VAL A 47 -11.69 -18.05 -1.22
N LEU A 48 -11.95 -19.21 -1.81
CA LEU A 48 -12.22 -20.47 -1.12
C LEU A 48 -11.18 -21.51 -1.58
N LEU A 49 -10.60 -22.26 -0.65
CA LEU A 49 -9.70 -23.38 -0.97
C LEU A 49 -10.40 -24.70 -0.69
N SER A 50 -10.28 -25.63 -1.63
CA SER A 50 -10.55 -27.05 -1.41
C SER A 50 -9.20 -27.78 -1.48
N VAL A 51 -8.93 -28.67 -0.54
CA VAL A 51 -7.66 -29.39 -0.43
C VAL A 51 -7.97 -30.87 -0.44
N HIS A 52 -7.64 -31.54 -1.55
CA HIS A 52 -7.96 -32.95 -1.78
C HIS A 52 -9.45 -33.27 -1.47
N ASP A 53 -10.34 -32.54 -2.14
CA ASP A 53 -11.80 -32.61 -1.99
C ASP A 53 -12.36 -32.26 -0.58
N GLN A 54 -11.52 -31.81 0.36
CA GLN A 54 -11.95 -31.27 1.64
C GLN A 54 -12.13 -29.75 1.56
N GLY A 55 -13.29 -29.26 2.01
CA GLY A 55 -13.64 -27.85 1.98
C GLY A 55 -15.05 -27.63 1.44
N PRO A 56 -15.37 -26.42 0.93
CA PRO A 56 -14.49 -25.27 0.77
C PRO A 56 -14.17 -24.54 2.09
N PHE A 57 -12.90 -24.20 2.28
CA PHE A 57 -12.41 -23.39 3.40
C PHE A 57 -12.20 -21.94 2.97
N ALA A 58 -12.76 -21.00 3.72
CA ALA A 58 -12.54 -19.57 3.44
C ALA A 58 -11.09 -19.17 3.69
N VAL A 59 -10.54 -18.30 2.84
CA VAL A 59 -9.27 -17.62 3.10
C VAL A 59 -9.56 -16.26 3.70
N MET A 60 -9.10 -16.05 4.93
CA MET A 60 -9.32 -14.84 5.71
C MET A 60 -8.10 -13.93 5.63
N ARG A 61 -8.31 -12.64 5.34
CA ARG A 61 -7.31 -11.58 5.53
C ARG A 61 -7.19 -11.21 7.02
N SER A 62 -8.32 -11.13 7.71
CA SER A 62 -8.40 -10.87 9.15
C SER A 62 -9.53 -11.70 9.77
N THR A 63 -9.71 -11.60 11.08
CA THR A 63 -10.69 -12.43 11.83
C THR A 63 -12.12 -12.38 11.28
N MET A 64 -12.52 -11.29 10.60
CA MET A 64 -13.85 -11.11 10.01
C MET A 64 -13.83 -10.69 8.53
N ASP A 65 -12.67 -10.64 7.87
CA ASP A 65 -12.55 -10.22 6.47
C ASP A 65 -12.07 -11.38 5.58
N THR A 66 -12.91 -11.80 4.63
CA THR A 66 -12.58 -12.85 3.66
C THR A 66 -11.85 -12.23 2.47
N LEU A 67 -10.71 -12.82 2.11
CA LEU A 67 -9.92 -12.40 0.95
C LEU A 67 -10.75 -12.48 -0.33
N ARG A 68 -10.70 -11.45 -1.17
CA ARG A 68 -11.33 -11.46 -2.49
C ARG A 68 -10.31 -11.53 -3.60
N ALA A 69 -10.64 -12.22 -4.68
CA ALA A 69 -9.74 -12.45 -5.81
C ALA A 69 -9.26 -11.15 -6.48
N ASN A 70 -10.10 -10.11 -6.54
CA ASN A 70 -9.77 -8.81 -7.14
C ASN A 70 -8.78 -7.99 -6.29
N GLU A 71 -8.47 -8.43 -5.08
CA GLU A 71 -7.55 -7.76 -4.16
C GLU A 71 -6.15 -8.40 -4.20
N ILE A 72 -5.96 -9.42 -5.04
CA ILE A 72 -4.71 -10.18 -5.15
C ILE A 72 -3.95 -9.70 -6.40
N PRO A 73 -2.70 -9.22 -6.25
CA PRO A 73 -1.86 -8.87 -7.39
C PRO A 73 -1.61 -10.06 -8.34
N ALA A 74 -1.43 -9.77 -9.63
CA ALA A 74 -1.37 -10.77 -10.71
C ALA A 74 -0.24 -11.82 -10.61
N ASP A 75 0.71 -11.68 -9.68
CA ASP A 75 1.82 -12.61 -9.45
C ASP A 75 2.08 -12.89 -7.97
N ALA A 76 1.09 -12.61 -7.11
CA ALA A 76 1.24 -12.85 -5.68
C ALA A 76 1.35 -14.34 -5.37
N ILE A 77 2.13 -14.70 -4.34
CA ILE A 77 2.06 -16.02 -3.70
C ILE A 77 1.36 -15.79 -2.36
N LEU A 78 0.26 -16.50 -2.10
CA LEU A 78 -0.45 -16.42 -0.83
C LEU A 78 0.21 -17.37 0.17
N TYR A 79 0.64 -16.88 1.34
CA TYR A 79 1.08 -17.73 2.44
C TYR A 79 -0.05 -17.89 3.43
N VAL A 80 -0.62 -19.09 3.52
CA VAL A 80 -1.80 -19.36 4.34
C VAL A 80 -1.55 -20.44 5.39
N VAL A 81 -2.21 -20.35 6.54
CA VAL A 81 -2.22 -21.38 7.58
C VAL A 81 -3.65 -21.79 7.94
N PHE A 82 -3.92 -23.09 8.04
CA PHE A 82 -5.22 -23.59 8.46
C PHE A 82 -5.38 -23.52 9.98
N ASP A 83 -6.44 -22.91 10.48
CA ASP A 83 -6.71 -22.78 11.92
C ASP A 83 -7.61 -23.91 12.48
N GLY A 84 -8.03 -24.84 11.62
CA GLY A 84 -8.98 -25.91 11.94
C GLY A 84 -10.38 -25.67 11.40
N THR A 85 -10.71 -24.44 10.99
CA THR A 85 -11.99 -24.09 10.37
C THR A 85 -11.80 -23.38 9.03
N ARG A 86 -10.77 -22.54 8.91
CA ARG A 86 -10.51 -21.67 7.75
C ARG A 86 -9.02 -21.40 7.60
N PHE A 87 -8.62 -20.86 6.46
CA PHE A 87 -7.24 -20.45 6.21
C PHE A 87 -7.03 -18.98 6.60
N GLN A 88 -5.94 -18.68 7.27
CA GLN A 88 -5.50 -17.32 7.62
C GLN A 88 -4.35 -16.91 6.70
N LEU A 89 -4.50 -15.76 6.04
CA LEU A 89 -3.47 -15.21 5.15
C LEU A 89 -2.40 -14.50 5.98
N LEU A 90 -1.16 -14.98 5.90
CA LEU A 90 -0.02 -14.51 6.69
C LEU A 90 0.74 -13.36 6.03
N ASN A 91 0.62 -13.21 4.71
CA ASN A 91 1.23 -12.11 3.95
C ASN A 91 0.18 -11.12 3.38
N GLY A 92 -1.02 -11.09 3.98
CA GLY A 92 -2.19 -10.38 3.47
C GLY A 92 -2.14 -8.86 3.56
N ASP A 93 -1.34 -8.32 4.47
CA ASP A 93 -1.15 -6.88 4.64
C ASP A 93 0.07 -6.34 3.88
N GLN A 94 0.88 -7.20 3.25
CA GLN A 94 2.13 -6.78 2.60
C GLN A 94 1.92 -6.21 1.18
N HIS A 95 0.75 -6.39 0.56
CA HIS A 95 0.58 -6.10 -0.88
C HIS A 95 -0.73 -5.44 -1.32
N VAL A 96 -1.66 -5.13 -0.41
CA VAL A 96 -2.73 -4.19 -0.80
C VAL A 96 -2.11 -2.80 -0.77
N ARG A 97 -1.48 -2.39 -1.88
CA ARG A 97 -1.13 -0.99 -2.10
C ARG A 97 -2.38 -0.18 -1.79
N ARG A 98 -2.36 0.60 -0.71
CA ARG A 98 -3.56 1.36 -0.36
C ARG A 98 -3.86 2.30 -1.52
N THR A 99 -5.03 2.14 -2.13
CA THR A 99 -5.47 3.05 -3.19
C THR A 99 -5.43 4.46 -2.65
N CYS A 100 -4.85 5.39 -3.41
CA CYS A 100 -4.80 6.76 -2.98
C CYS A 100 -6.21 7.31 -2.70
N PRO A 101 -6.42 8.03 -1.59
CA PRO A 101 -7.69 8.66 -1.32
C PRO A 101 -8.13 9.59 -2.46
N SER A 102 -9.41 9.90 -2.53
CA SER A 102 -9.91 10.90 -3.50
C SER A 102 -9.19 12.24 -3.32
N GLY A 103 -8.70 12.82 -4.41
CA GLY A 103 -7.87 14.04 -4.38
C GLY A 103 -6.37 13.79 -4.22
N TRP A 104 -5.93 12.53 -4.33
CA TRP A 104 -4.53 12.13 -4.21
C TRP A 104 -4.11 11.26 -5.39
N SER A 105 -2.83 11.34 -5.77
CA SER A 105 -2.24 10.58 -6.87
C SER A 105 -1.07 9.72 -6.39
N SER A 106 -0.91 8.56 -7.01
CA SER A 106 0.14 7.59 -6.66
C SER A 106 1.47 7.94 -7.32
N ILE A 107 2.50 8.16 -6.52
CA ILE A 107 3.89 8.26 -6.98
C ILE A 107 4.52 6.87 -6.83
N GLY A 108 4.76 6.21 -7.96
CA GLY A 108 5.48 4.92 -8.00
C GLY A 108 4.80 3.75 -7.26
N GLY A 109 3.53 3.87 -6.87
CA GLY A 109 2.83 2.84 -6.10
C GLY A 109 3.34 2.66 -4.66
N GLN A 110 4.04 3.65 -4.13
CA GLN A 110 4.59 3.63 -2.77
C GLN A 110 4.04 4.77 -1.91
N ILE A 111 3.65 5.89 -2.53
CA ILE A 111 3.28 7.12 -1.84
C ILE A 111 2.10 7.75 -2.58
N CYS A 112 1.14 8.27 -1.84
CA CYS A 112 0.09 9.14 -2.36
C CYS A 112 0.44 10.60 -2.05
N ILE A 113 0.28 11.48 -3.02
CA ILE A 113 0.46 12.93 -2.88
C ILE A 113 -0.86 13.63 -3.18
N GLU A 114 -1.22 14.67 -2.42
CA GLU A 114 -2.38 15.49 -2.78
C GLU A 114 -2.21 16.14 -4.15
N THR A 115 -3.28 16.13 -4.96
CA THR A 115 -3.27 16.71 -6.30
C THR A 115 -3.28 18.23 -6.29
N ALA A 116 -3.80 18.84 -5.23
CA ALA A 116 -3.79 20.29 -5.03
C ALA A 116 -2.98 20.66 -3.79
N GLU A 117 -2.26 21.78 -3.87
CA GLU A 117 -1.69 22.42 -2.69
C GLU A 117 -2.80 22.96 -1.77
N ARG A 118 -2.52 22.95 -0.47
CA ARG A 118 -3.36 23.56 0.58
C ARG A 118 -2.99 25.02 0.76
N ALA A 119 -3.93 25.78 1.32
CA ALA A 119 -3.74 27.20 1.63
C ALA A 119 -2.52 27.43 2.53
N ALA A 120 -1.89 28.60 2.39
CA ALA A 120 -0.67 28.90 3.13
C ALA A 120 -0.89 28.90 4.65
N ALA A 121 0.00 28.23 5.39
CA ALA A 121 -0.04 28.14 6.84
C ALA A 121 1.37 28.19 7.45
N SER A 122 1.47 28.35 8.78
CA SER A 122 2.74 28.16 9.49
C SER A 122 3.21 26.70 9.34
N PHE A 123 4.52 26.47 9.49
CA PHE A 123 5.08 25.13 9.34
C PHE A 123 4.45 24.12 10.31
N GLU A 124 4.28 24.52 11.58
CA GLU A 124 3.61 23.71 12.61
C GLU A 124 2.16 23.37 12.23
N GLN A 125 1.38 24.37 11.81
CA GLN A 125 -0.02 24.15 11.43
C GLN A 125 -0.12 23.23 10.22
N ALA A 126 0.80 23.34 9.25
CA ALA A 126 0.84 22.48 8.09
C ALA A 126 1.12 21.01 8.47
N ILE A 127 2.04 20.77 9.41
CA ILE A 127 2.30 19.42 9.97
C ILE A 127 1.04 18.86 10.63
N LEU A 128 0.43 19.61 11.56
CA LEU A 128 -0.75 19.16 12.30
C LEU A 128 -1.92 18.88 11.35
N THR A 129 -2.12 19.74 10.35
CA THR A 129 -3.19 19.55 9.36
C THR A 129 -2.99 18.29 8.52
N CYS A 130 -1.75 17.96 8.14
CA CYS A 130 -1.48 16.71 7.46
C CYS A 130 -1.64 15.50 8.39
N ALA A 131 -1.24 15.61 9.66
CA ALA A 131 -1.39 14.55 10.64
C ALA A 131 -2.87 14.23 10.93
N ASP A 132 -3.72 15.26 11.04
CA ASP A 132 -5.18 15.11 11.21
C ASP A 132 -5.83 14.41 10.02
N ALA A 133 -5.23 14.52 8.83
CA ALA A 133 -5.63 13.79 7.62
C ALA A 133 -5.03 12.37 7.54
N GLY A 134 -4.35 11.89 8.59
CA GLY A 134 -3.67 10.59 8.60
C GLY A 134 -2.41 10.53 7.74
N ALA A 135 -1.85 11.69 7.38
CA ALA A 135 -0.73 11.85 6.46
C ALA A 135 0.41 12.65 7.11
N ARG A 136 1.39 13.07 6.31
CA ARG A 136 2.47 13.97 6.72
C ARG A 136 2.75 15.00 5.63
N LEU A 137 3.51 16.04 5.94
CA LEU A 137 4.11 16.84 4.87
C LEU A 137 4.89 15.93 3.92
N CYS A 138 4.76 16.16 2.62
CA CYS A 138 5.59 15.48 1.63
C CYS A 138 7.06 15.75 1.92
N SER A 139 7.88 14.71 1.83
CA SER A 139 9.32 14.92 1.83
C SER A 139 9.73 15.69 0.57
N TRP A 140 10.87 16.34 0.61
CA TRP A 140 11.45 17.02 -0.55
C TRP A 140 11.60 16.06 -1.73
N GLY A 141 12.05 14.83 -1.48
CA GLY A 141 12.18 13.81 -2.52
C GLY A 141 10.83 13.42 -3.13
N GLU A 142 9.79 13.27 -2.31
CA GLU A 142 8.42 13.01 -2.79
C GLU A 142 7.85 14.16 -3.60
N PHE A 143 8.04 15.39 -3.14
CA PHE A 143 7.62 16.58 -3.87
C PHE A 143 8.27 16.62 -5.25
N VAL A 144 9.59 16.44 -5.33
CA VAL A 144 10.33 16.44 -6.59
C VAL A 144 9.83 15.30 -7.49
N ALA A 145 9.71 14.09 -6.97
CA ALA A 145 9.23 12.94 -7.74
C ALA A 145 7.82 13.15 -8.31
N GLY A 146 6.91 13.72 -7.52
CA GLY A 146 5.57 14.09 -7.97
C GLY A 146 5.60 15.22 -9.00
N CYS A 147 6.41 16.26 -8.77
CA CYS A 147 6.47 17.45 -9.63
C CYS A 147 6.94 17.09 -11.06
N GLN A 148 7.92 16.19 -11.17
CA GLN A 148 8.41 15.72 -12.47
C GLN A 148 7.31 15.00 -13.27
N GLN A 149 6.35 14.38 -12.59
CA GLN A 149 5.23 13.63 -13.18
C GLN A 149 3.90 14.41 -13.11
N ARG A 150 3.92 15.72 -12.79
CA ARG A 150 2.72 16.50 -12.44
C ARG A 150 1.61 16.46 -13.47
N SER A 151 1.93 16.47 -14.76
CA SER A 151 0.93 16.45 -15.83
C SER A 151 0.21 15.11 -15.91
N GLU A 152 0.94 14.01 -15.74
CA GLU A 152 0.40 12.64 -15.78
C GLU A 152 -0.43 12.34 -14.52
N LEU A 153 0.03 12.84 -13.37
CA LEU A 153 -0.59 12.64 -12.07
C LEU A 153 -1.68 13.68 -11.74
N GLY A 154 -1.92 14.66 -12.62
CA GLY A 154 -2.89 15.72 -12.38
C GLY A 154 -2.57 16.62 -11.18
N LEU A 155 -1.28 16.81 -10.86
CA LEU A 155 -0.86 17.67 -9.75
C LEU A 155 -0.87 19.13 -10.19
N ALA A 156 -1.78 19.90 -9.62
CA ALA A 156 -1.88 21.33 -9.83
C ALA A 156 -0.82 22.08 -9.02
N ASN A 157 -0.41 23.23 -9.54
CA ASN A 157 0.34 24.23 -8.77
C ASN A 157 1.61 23.68 -8.10
N MET A 158 2.38 22.85 -8.81
CA MET A 158 3.68 22.37 -8.31
C MET A 158 4.81 23.38 -8.54
N THR A 159 4.60 24.39 -9.40
CA THR A 159 5.62 25.30 -9.93
C THR A 159 5.13 26.75 -10.03
N ASN A 160 4.32 27.19 -9.06
CA ASN A 160 3.87 28.59 -8.91
C ASN A 160 4.43 29.25 -7.63
N ASN A 161 4.78 28.46 -6.62
CA ASN A 161 5.20 28.92 -5.30
C ASN A 161 6.03 27.85 -4.59
N LEU A 162 6.76 28.27 -3.56
CA LEU A 162 7.49 27.39 -2.67
C LEU A 162 6.55 26.80 -1.62
N GLU A 163 6.53 25.48 -1.53
CA GLU A 163 5.74 24.72 -0.56
C GLU A 163 6.59 24.24 0.63
N TRP A 164 5.94 24.05 1.79
CA TRP A 164 6.57 23.34 2.91
C TRP A 164 6.85 21.89 2.56
N THR A 165 8.03 21.39 2.98
CA THR A 165 8.35 19.96 2.93
C THR A 165 8.60 19.43 4.34
N GLY A 166 8.45 18.13 4.53
CA GLY A 166 8.69 17.44 5.81
C GLY A 166 10.18 17.28 6.17
N ASN A 167 11.08 18.05 5.57
CA ASN A 167 12.52 17.94 5.79
C ASN A 167 13.06 19.14 6.57
N THR A 168 13.88 18.85 7.57
CA THR A 168 14.68 19.86 8.27
C THR A 168 15.79 20.43 7.37
N ALA A 169 16.30 21.60 7.72
CA ALA A 169 17.54 22.13 7.17
C ALA A 169 18.74 21.79 8.08
N ASN A 170 19.95 22.09 7.61
CA ASN A 170 21.19 22.00 8.38
C ASN A 170 21.46 23.25 9.23
N GLU A 171 20.39 23.91 9.68
CA GLU A 171 20.42 25.17 10.45
C GLU A 171 19.26 25.17 11.46
N ASP A 172 19.52 25.73 12.64
CA ASP A 172 18.55 25.76 13.74
C ASP A 172 17.30 26.54 13.34
N ASN A 173 16.13 25.93 13.60
CA ASN A 173 14.82 26.48 13.25
C ASN A 173 14.57 26.67 11.76
N PHE A 174 15.35 26.05 10.86
CA PHE A 174 15.12 26.10 9.42
C PHE A 174 14.64 24.76 8.86
N VAL A 175 13.84 24.83 7.80
CA VAL A 175 13.28 23.68 7.09
C VAL A 175 13.47 23.84 5.60
N ARG A 176 13.39 22.73 4.87
CA ARG A 176 13.44 22.70 3.41
C ARG A 176 12.09 23.08 2.80
N VAL A 177 12.16 23.80 1.70
CA VAL A 177 11.01 24.13 0.85
C VAL A 177 11.35 23.77 -0.59
N ALA A 178 10.32 23.47 -1.38
CA ALA A 178 10.48 23.03 -2.76
C ALA A 178 9.38 23.61 -3.67
N GLY A 179 9.63 23.58 -4.99
CA GLY A 179 8.77 24.23 -5.98
C GLY A 179 9.23 25.65 -6.29
N GLY A 180 8.32 26.54 -6.65
CA GLY A 180 8.64 27.90 -7.07
C GLY A 180 8.42 28.05 -8.57
N ALA A 181 9.48 28.22 -9.37
CA ALA A 181 9.38 28.38 -10.82
C ALA A 181 9.47 27.04 -11.59
N ASP A 182 10.09 26.02 -10.99
CA ASP A 182 10.22 24.68 -11.58
C ASP A 182 10.31 23.59 -10.50
N CYS A 183 10.42 22.32 -10.93
CA CYS A 183 10.45 21.15 -10.06
C CYS A 183 11.77 20.88 -9.33
N HIS A 184 12.85 21.54 -9.75
CA HIS A 184 14.19 21.40 -9.16
C HIS A 184 14.47 22.52 -8.17
N GLN A 185 13.72 23.61 -8.23
CA GLN A 185 13.86 24.71 -7.29
C GLN A 185 13.54 24.23 -5.87
N ALA A 186 14.51 24.46 -4.99
CA ALA A 186 14.44 24.15 -3.57
C ALA A 186 15.25 25.17 -2.79
N GLY A 187 14.94 25.31 -1.50
CA GLY A 187 15.65 26.21 -0.61
C GLY A 187 15.45 25.85 0.85
N THR A 188 15.95 26.71 1.73
CA THR A 188 15.70 26.64 3.17
C THR A 188 15.08 27.94 3.64
N THR A 189 14.28 27.88 4.70
CA THR A 189 13.67 29.06 5.30
C THR A 189 13.34 28.80 6.77
N ALA A 190 13.18 29.86 7.55
CA ALA A 190 12.79 29.76 8.94
C ALA A 190 11.43 29.05 9.06
N SER A 191 11.35 28.09 9.96
CA SER A 191 10.11 27.35 10.31
C SER A 191 9.12 28.21 11.10
N ILE A 192 9.59 29.30 11.71
CA ILE A 192 8.81 30.22 12.53
C ILE A 192 8.70 31.57 11.81
N GLY A 193 7.48 32.07 11.65
CA GLY A 193 7.18 33.39 11.07
C GLY A 193 6.57 33.31 9.67
N PRO A 194 7.22 32.70 8.66
CA PRO A 194 6.65 32.56 7.34
C PRO A 194 5.42 31.66 7.30
N THR A 195 4.56 31.92 6.33
CA THR A 195 3.51 30.99 5.90
C THR A 195 3.78 30.54 4.48
N ARG A 196 3.52 29.27 4.17
CA ARG A 196 3.63 28.72 2.82
C ARG A 196 2.54 27.72 2.58
N THR A 197 2.16 27.56 1.32
CA THR A 197 1.32 26.45 0.89
C THR A 197 2.08 25.13 1.10
N TYR A 198 1.34 24.04 1.07
CA TYR A 198 1.87 22.73 1.36
C TYR A 198 0.95 21.66 0.83
N ARG A 199 1.46 20.45 0.73
CA ARG A 199 0.66 19.26 0.41
C ARG A 199 1.06 18.11 1.30
N CYS A 200 0.08 17.26 1.55
CA CYS A 200 0.28 16.08 2.35
C CYS A 200 0.63 14.88 1.48
N CYS A 201 1.47 14.00 2.02
CA CYS A 201 1.83 12.71 1.45
C CYS A 201 1.51 11.59 2.44
N TYR A 202 1.02 10.48 1.89
CA TYR A 202 0.55 9.32 2.62
C TYR A 202 1.25 8.06 2.10
N PRO A 203 1.87 7.23 2.97
CA PRO A 203 2.49 5.97 2.54
C PRO A 203 1.42 4.96 2.09
N GLN A 204 1.66 4.26 0.98
CA GLN A 204 0.78 3.20 0.46
C GLN A 204 1.08 1.84 1.06
#